data_AF-A0A7S0E6F3-F1
#
_entry.id   AF-A0A7S0E6F3-F1
#
_cell.length_a   1.000
_cell.length_b   1.000
_cell.length_c   1.000
_cell.angle_alpha   90.00
_cell.angle_beta   90.00
_cell.angle_gamma   90.00
#
_symmetry.space_group_name_H-M   'P 1'
#
loop_
_entity.id
_entity.type
_entity.pdbx_description
1 polymer ?
#
loop_
_entity_poly.entity_id
_entity_poly.type
_entity_poly.pdbx_seq_one_letter_code
_entity_poly.pdbx_strand_id
1 'polypeptide(L)'
;ATRRPALDCHEVWLQPATAAYSTGQAIEQSEVLLVVPGLATGTECATLSEAARRCAEALGSAPGADLGAQPTGRIPSIAAAARATRAGVECVAPLPAEADSIADSLLARVFALIDAQYPSIVSTLFGPDAESMLSLYEAGALNYHSREPAVNVYDAGGEFLPHMDHEALTVLIPLTSPDAAAATEGGAPGFSGGGTGFWSLEECANAREGQAPTALLRPDAGTALIFGGHLMHAGIPVATGTRVCFVASFSALDYDFDFWGPRPRPAHLYKHAG
;
A
#
# COMPACT_ATOMS: atom_id res chain seq x y z
N ALA A 1 13.74 -24.32 -9.20
CA ALA A 1 12.61 -23.57 -8.61
C ALA A 1 11.38 -23.80 -9.49
N THR A 2 10.26 -24.21 -8.90
CA THR A 2 8.98 -24.31 -9.63
C THR A 2 8.54 -22.90 -10.04
N ARG A 3 8.20 -22.71 -11.33
CA ARG A 3 7.69 -21.43 -11.82
C ARG A 3 6.35 -21.18 -11.13
N ARG A 4 6.20 -20.05 -10.42
CA ARG A 4 4.91 -19.66 -9.84
C ARG A 4 3.89 -19.49 -10.99
N PRO A 5 2.61 -19.85 -10.79
CA PRO A 5 1.56 -19.56 -11.76
C PRO A 5 1.49 -18.05 -12.00
N ALA A 6 0.98 -17.65 -13.17
CA ALA A 6 0.67 -16.25 -13.43
C ALA A 6 -0.32 -15.75 -12.37
N LEU A 7 -0.06 -14.58 -11.80
CA LEU A 7 -0.96 -13.97 -10.83
C LEU A 7 -2.16 -13.40 -11.56
N ASP A 8 -3.35 -13.72 -11.05
CA ASP A 8 -4.61 -13.13 -11.50
C ASP A 8 -4.74 -11.72 -10.90
N CYS A 9 -5.17 -10.75 -11.69
CA CYS A 9 -5.31 -9.37 -11.27
C CYS A 9 -6.65 -8.84 -11.77
N HIS A 10 -7.42 -8.22 -10.88
CA HIS A 10 -8.69 -7.62 -11.23
C HIS A 10 -8.79 -6.17 -10.76
N GLU A 11 -9.54 -5.39 -11.52
CA GLU A 11 -9.80 -3.98 -11.28
C GLU A 11 -11.05 -3.80 -10.40
N VAL A 12 -10.95 -2.97 -9.37
CA VAL A 12 -12.09 -2.51 -8.56
C VAL A 12 -12.32 -1.04 -8.89
N TRP A 13 -13.39 -0.79 -9.63
CA TRP A 13 -13.81 0.55 -10.04
C TRP A 13 -14.67 1.20 -8.96
N LEU A 14 -14.33 2.43 -8.57
CA LEU A 14 -15.04 3.23 -7.57
C LEU A 14 -16.10 4.14 -8.20
N GLN A 15 -16.12 4.22 -9.52
CA GLN A 15 -17.11 4.95 -10.32
C GLN A 15 -17.40 4.12 -11.59
N PRO A 16 -18.51 4.40 -12.32
CA PRO A 16 -18.75 3.74 -13.60
C PRO A 16 -17.55 3.90 -14.53
N ALA A 17 -17.03 2.78 -15.03
CA ALA A 17 -15.82 2.78 -15.83
C ALA A 17 -15.95 3.72 -17.04
N THR A 18 -14.99 4.64 -17.16
CA THR A 18 -14.88 5.52 -18.30
C THR A 18 -14.18 4.75 -19.42
N ALA A 19 -14.92 4.36 -20.47
CA ALA A 19 -14.42 3.49 -21.54
C ALA A 19 -13.22 4.06 -22.35
N ALA A 20 -12.70 5.24 -22.00
CA ALA A 20 -11.61 5.93 -22.68
C ALA A 20 -10.26 5.89 -21.93
N TYR A 21 -10.22 5.44 -20.67
CA TYR A 21 -8.98 5.42 -19.90
C TYR A 21 -8.26 4.06 -19.97
N SER A 22 -6.94 4.11 -20.13
CA SER A 22 -6.07 3.00 -19.77
C SER A 22 -6.05 2.83 -18.24
N THR A 23 -5.62 1.67 -17.76
CA THR A 23 -5.50 1.41 -16.32
C THR A 23 -4.62 2.44 -15.61
N GLY A 24 -3.48 2.83 -16.20
CA GLY A 24 -2.62 3.88 -15.64
C GLY A 24 -3.34 5.23 -15.49
N GLN A 25 -4.15 5.62 -16.47
CA GLN A 25 -4.96 6.84 -16.39
C GLN A 25 -6.07 6.72 -15.35
N ALA A 26 -6.77 5.59 -15.29
CA ALA A 26 -7.82 5.38 -14.30
C ALA A 26 -7.26 5.39 -12.86
N ILE A 27 -6.05 4.86 -12.64
CA ILE A 27 -5.34 4.95 -11.36
C ILE A 27 -4.96 6.40 -11.05
N GLU A 28 -4.42 7.14 -12.02
CA GLU A 28 -4.09 8.57 -11.85
C GLU A 28 -5.31 9.41 -11.47
N GLN A 29 -6.49 9.04 -11.98
CA GLN A 29 -7.77 9.71 -11.69
C GLN A 29 -8.44 9.21 -10.41
N SER A 30 -7.82 8.29 -9.66
CA SER A 30 -8.41 7.67 -8.46
C SER A 30 -9.75 6.98 -8.73
N GLU A 31 -9.97 6.47 -9.95
CA GLU A 31 -11.20 5.79 -10.36
C GLU A 31 -11.14 4.27 -10.16
N VAL A 32 -9.93 3.71 -10.16
CA VAL A 32 -9.69 2.27 -10.07
C VAL A 32 -8.55 1.95 -9.12
N LEU A 33 -8.63 0.77 -8.51
CA LEU A 33 -7.50 0.12 -7.84
C LEU A 33 -7.39 -1.33 -8.30
N LEU A 34 -6.18 -1.89 -8.24
CA LEU A 34 -5.93 -3.28 -8.60
C LEU A 34 -5.89 -4.16 -7.35
N VAL A 35 -6.45 -5.35 -7.48
CA VAL A 35 -6.41 -6.41 -6.47
C VAL A 35 -5.69 -7.61 -7.06
N VAL A 36 -4.60 -8.02 -6.43
CA VAL A 36 -3.72 -9.11 -6.88
C VAL A 36 -3.65 -10.20 -5.81
N PRO A 37 -4.53 -11.21 -5.83
CA PRO A 37 -4.49 -12.32 -4.89
C PRO A 37 -3.22 -13.16 -5.03
N GLY A 38 -2.75 -13.72 -3.90
CA GLY A 38 -1.62 -14.66 -3.90
C GLY A 38 -0.26 -14.06 -4.31
N LEU A 39 -0.12 -12.73 -4.26
CA LEU A 39 1.15 -12.06 -4.49
C LEU A 39 2.19 -12.58 -3.47
N ALA A 40 1.85 -12.59 -2.18
CA ALA A 40 2.67 -13.14 -1.11
C ALA A 40 2.27 -14.59 -0.77
N THR A 41 3.22 -15.40 -0.33
CA THR A 41 2.92 -16.72 0.23
C THR A 41 2.49 -16.61 1.70
N GLY A 42 1.79 -17.62 2.21
CA GLY A 42 1.44 -17.68 3.64
C GLY A 42 2.68 -17.62 4.55
N THR A 43 3.79 -18.26 4.17
CA THR A 43 5.06 -18.22 4.92
C THR A 43 5.68 -16.82 4.94
N GLU A 44 5.67 -16.12 3.80
CA GLU A 44 6.15 -14.74 3.72
C GLU A 44 5.30 -13.81 4.61
N CYS A 45 3.97 -13.92 4.53
CA CYS A 45 3.04 -13.18 5.37
C CYS A 45 3.24 -13.44 6.86
N ALA A 46 3.34 -14.71 7.26
CA ALA A 46 3.55 -15.11 8.65
C ALA A 46 4.88 -14.57 9.20
N THR A 47 5.97 -14.70 8.44
CA THR A 47 7.30 -14.24 8.87
C THR A 47 7.33 -12.72 9.05
N LEU A 48 6.80 -11.98 8.07
CA LEU A 48 6.80 -10.52 8.10
C LEU A 48 5.87 -9.97 9.19
N SER A 49 4.67 -10.55 9.34
CA SER A 49 3.70 -10.11 10.36
C SER A 49 4.19 -10.41 11.78
N GLU A 50 4.76 -11.59 12.03
CA GLU A 50 5.30 -11.96 13.35
C GLU A 50 6.51 -11.10 13.73
N ALA A 51 7.40 -10.78 12.78
CA ALA A 51 8.50 -9.86 13.02
C ALA A 51 7.99 -8.45 13.40
N ALA A 52 7.03 -7.91 12.65
CA ALA A 52 6.48 -6.59 12.92
C ALA A 52 5.73 -6.51 14.25
N ARG A 53 4.96 -7.56 14.61
CA ARG A 53 4.26 -7.62 15.91
C ARG A 53 5.22 -7.63 17.09
N ARG A 54 6.28 -8.44 17.05
CA ARG A 54 7.32 -8.42 18.10
C ARG A 54 7.98 -7.06 18.24
N CYS A 55 8.23 -6.37 17.12
CA CYS A 55 8.72 -4.99 17.14
C CYS A 55 7.68 -4.04 17.77
N ALA A 56 6.40 -4.14 17.42
CA ALA A 56 5.34 -3.32 18.00
C ALA A 56 5.17 -3.53 19.51
N GLU A 57 5.21 -4.78 19.99
CA GLU A 57 5.14 -5.11 21.41
C GLU A 57 6.31 -4.51 22.21
N ALA A 58 7.51 -4.53 21.62
CA ALA A 58 8.68 -3.89 22.21
C ALA A 58 8.54 -2.36 22.28
N LEU A 59 7.80 -1.74 21.35
CA LEU A 59 7.51 -0.29 21.37
C LEU A 59 6.46 0.08 22.41
N GLY A 60 5.37 -0.68 22.52
CA GLY A 60 4.28 -0.44 23.49
C GLY A 60 4.69 -0.61 24.96
N SER A 61 5.82 -1.28 25.20
CA SER A 61 6.44 -1.39 26.52
C SER A 61 7.23 -0.13 26.93
N ALA A 62 7.34 0.88 26.06
CA ALA A 62 8.02 2.14 26.35
C ALA A 62 7.06 3.17 27.00
N PRO A 63 7.44 3.80 28.12
CA PRO A 63 6.58 4.78 28.79
C PRO A 63 6.38 6.05 27.93
N GLY A 64 5.12 6.39 27.63
CA GLY A 64 4.73 7.68 27.01
C GLY A 64 3.90 7.62 25.73
N ALA A 65 3.51 6.45 25.24
CA ALA A 65 2.76 6.31 23.98
C ALA A 65 1.24 6.52 24.15
N ASP A 66 0.82 7.75 24.41
CA ASP A 66 -0.59 8.16 24.24
C ASP A 66 -0.76 8.70 22.81
N LEU A 67 -0.94 7.79 21.86
CA LEU A 67 -1.10 8.10 20.43
C LEU A 67 -2.45 7.53 19.97
N GLY A 68 -3.52 8.33 20.10
CA GLY A 68 -4.86 7.93 19.66
C GLY A 68 -4.93 7.50 18.18
N ALA A 69 -5.96 6.73 17.79
CA ALA A 69 -6.36 6.38 16.41
C ALA A 69 -5.23 6.18 15.37
N GLN A 70 -4.11 5.59 15.77
CA GLN A 70 -2.94 5.28 14.94
C GLN A 70 -2.65 3.77 15.03
N PRO A 71 -1.92 3.19 14.06
CA PRO A 71 -1.43 1.83 14.20
C PRO A 71 -0.69 1.68 15.54
N THR A 72 -0.96 0.59 16.28
CA THR A 72 -0.23 0.24 17.51
C THR A 72 1.28 0.18 17.25
N GLY A 73 1.70 -0.13 16.02
CA GLY A 73 3.09 0.01 15.60
C GLY A 73 3.23 0.25 14.10
N ARG A 74 4.18 1.12 13.72
CA ARG A 74 4.64 1.30 12.34
C ARG A 74 6.13 1.02 12.25
N ILE A 75 6.48 -0.13 11.67
CA ILE A 75 7.85 -0.65 11.67
C ILE A 75 8.42 -0.45 10.26
N PRO A 76 9.37 0.46 10.08
CA PRO A 76 9.93 0.79 8.77
C PRO A 76 10.85 -0.33 8.27
N SER A 77 11.06 -0.38 6.95
CA SER A 77 12.18 -1.11 6.37
C SER A 77 13.52 -0.53 6.81
N ILE A 78 14.60 -1.29 6.67
CA ILE A 78 15.96 -0.84 6.99
C ILE A 78 16.31 0.40 6.15
N ALA A 79 15.99 0.38 4.86
CA ALA A 79 16.23 1.51 3.96
C ALA A 79 15.41 2.74 4.36
N ALA A 80 14.16 2.57 4.78
CA ALA A 80 13.29 3.65 5.22
C ALA A 80 13.78 4.29 6.53
N ALA A 81 14.17 3.48 7.52
CA ALA A 81 14.75 3.97 8.77
C ALA A 81 16.07 4.72 8.54
N ALA A 82 16.91 4.23 7.63
CA ALA A 82 18.15 4.91 7.25
C ALA A 82 17.87 6.26 6.57
N ARG A 83 16.85 6.34 5.69
CA ARG A 83 16.40 7.62 5.10
C ARG A 83 15.91 8.59 6.18
N ALA A 84 15.05 8.15 7.09
CA ALA A 84 14.53 8.98 8.18
C ALA A 84 15.67 9.53 9.05
N THR A 85 16.65 8.69 9.41
CA THR A 85 17.84 9.10 10.17
C THR A 85 18.63 10.18 9.45
N ARG A 86 18.89 10.03 8.15
CA ARG A 86 19.60 11.05 7.35
C ARG A 86 18.84 12.38 7.27
N ALA A 87 17.52 12.32 7.27
CA ALA A 87 16.64 13.48 7.27
C ALA A 87 16.45 14.12 8.67
N GLY A 88 17.03 13.55 9.73
CA GLY A 88 16.82 14.01 11.10
C GLY A 88 15.40 13.75 11.62
N VAL A 89 14.67 12.83 11.01
CA VAL A 89 13.32 12.43 11.41
C VAL A 89 13.44 11.26 12.39
N GLU A 90 12.87 11.43 13.58
CA GLU A 90 12.80 10.34 14.58
C GLU A 90 12.13 9.11 13.97
N CYS A 91 12.66 7.94 14.27
CA CYS A 91 12.21 6.70 13.67
C CYS A 91 12.43 5.55 14.64
N VAL A 92 11.47 4.63 14.71
CA VAL A 92 11.62 3.40 15.49
C VAL A 92 12.65 2.47 14.83
N ALA A 93 13.09 1.45 15.57
CA ALA A 93 13.96 0.41 15.03
C ALA A 93 13.32 -0.25 13.79
N PRO A 94 14.09 -0.52 12.72
CA PRO A 94 13.57 -1.13 11.51
C PRO A 94 13.23 -2.61 11.69
N LEU A 95 12.59 -3.18 10.67
CA LEU A 95 12.40 -4.62 10.53
C LEU A 95 13.74 -5.38 10.66
N PRO A 96 13.73 -6.59 11.26
CA PRO A 96 14.87 -7.51 11.17
C PRO A 96 15.21 -7.83 9.72
N ALA A 97 16.50 -8.09 9.44
CA ALA A 97 17.02 -8.27 8.07
C ALA A 97 16.28 -9.34 7.23
N GLU A 98 15.86 -10.45 7.85
CA GLU A 98 15.09 -11.49 7.17
C GLU A 98 13.71 -10.97 6.71
N ALA A 99 12.99 -10.28 7.59
CA ALA A 99 11.69 -9.70 7.29
C ALA A 99 11.80 -8.55 6.28
N ASP A 100 12.85 -7.74 6.39
CA ASP A 100 13.15 -6.66 5.44
C ASP A 100 13.38 -7.20 4.01
N SER A 101 14.15 -8.28 3.87
CA SER A 101 14.38 -8.95 2.58
C SER A 101 13.09 -9.52 1.96
N ILE A 102 12.16 -10.02 2.78
CA ILE A 102 10.84 -10.46 2.32
C ILE A 102 10.03 -9.28 1.81
N ALA A 103 10.02 -8.16 2.54
CA ALA A 103 9.31 -6.94 2.14
C ALA A 103 9.86 -6.38 0.81
N ASP A 104 11.17 -6.33 0.65
CA ASP A 104 11.87 -5.96 -0.58
C ASP A 104 11.45 -6.85 -1.77
N SER A 105 11.47 -8.17 -1.56
CA SER A 105 11.07 -9.17 -2.56
C SER A 105 9.58 -9.12 -2.92
N LEU A 106 8.72 -8.68 -2.00
CA LEU A 106 7.29 -8.45 -2.27
C LEU A 106 7.10 -7.25 -3.20
N LEU A 107 7.81 -6.16 -2.92
CA LEU A 107 7.73 -4.95 -3.72
C LEU A 107 8.27 -5.17 -5.15
N ALA A 108 9.41 -5.84 -5.28
CA ALA A 108 9.96 -6.23 -6.58
C ALA A 108 8.99 -7.09 -7.41
N ARG A 109 8.22 -7.98 -6.77
CA ARG A 109 7.17 -8.77 -7.44
C ARG A 109 6.02 -7.92 -7.94
N VAL A 110 5.61 -6.90 -7.19
CA VAL A 110 4.59 -5.94 -7.64
C VAL A 110 5.08 -5.19 -8.88
N PHE A 111 6.31 -4.71 -8.87
CA PHE A 111 6.89 -4.00 -10.02
C PHE A 111 6.99 -4.87 -11.27
N ALA A 112 7.49 -6.09 -11.13
CA ALA A 112 7.53 -7.05 -12.25
C ALA A 112 6.13 -7.36 -12.80
N LEU A 113 5.09 -7.40 -11.95
CA LEU A 113 3.71 -7.57 -12.39
C LEU A 113 3.19 -6.36 -13.15
N ILE A 114 3.44 -5.15 -12.64
CA ILE A 114 3.04 -3.90 -13.30
C ILE A 114 3.70 -3.80 -14.68
N ASP A 115 5.00 -4.05 -14.78
CA ASP A 115 5.73 -4.01 -16.05
C ASP A 115 5.17 -5.01 -17.07
N ALA A 116 4.80 -6.21 -16.61
CA ALA A 116 4.31 -7.27 -17.48
C ALA A 116 2.85 -7.11 -17.90
N GLN A 117 1.97 -6.64 -17.01
CA GLN A 117 0.52 -6.66 -17.21
C GLN A 117 -0.09 -5.27 -17.40
N TYR A 118 0.52 -4.24 -16.84
CA TYR A 118 -0.02 -2.88 -16.78
C TYR A 118 1.02 -1.80 -17.15
N PRO A 119 1.68 -1.88 -18.32
CA PRO A 119 2.72 -0.92 -18.73
C PRO A 119 2.19 0.52 -18.86
N SER A 120 0.87 0.71 -18.98
CA SER A 120 0.25 2.05 -18.95
C SER A 120 0.44 2.75 -17.60
N ILE A 121 0.57 2.02 -16.49
CA ILE A 121 0.85 2.59 -15.17
C ILE A 121 2.23 3.25 -15.17
N VAL A 122 3.25 2.56 -15.70
CA VAL A 122 4.63 3.06 -15.78
C VAL A 122 4.68 4.35 -16.58
N SER A 123 4.21 4.30 -17.82
CA SER A 123 4.24 5.45 -18.74
C SER A 123 3.38 6.64 -18.27
N THR A 124 2.25 6.39 -17.59
CA THR A 124 1.37 7.48 -17.13
C THR A 124 1.90 8.14 -15.86
N LEU A 125 2.30 7.35 -14.86
CA LEU A 125 2.62 7.83 -13.52
C LEU A 125 4.10 8.15 -13.31
N PHE A 126 5.00 7.50 -14.06
CA PHE A 126 6.46 7.62 -13.88
C PHE A 126 7.16 8.24 -15.11
N GLY A 127 6.38 8.70 -16.08
CA GLY A 127 6.85 9.44 -17.25
C GLY A 127 6.93 8.58 -18.53
N PRO A 128 6.83 9.22 -19.72
CA PRO A 128 6.78 8.51 -21.00
C PRO A 128 8.09 7.77 -21.33
N ASP A 129 9.20 8.22 -20.75
CA ASP A 129 10.54 7.64 -20.97
C ASP A 129 10.86 6.52 -19.94
N ALA A 130 9.98 6.28 -18.97
CA ALA A 130 10.17 5.19 -18.02
C ALA A 130 9.83 3.84 -18.67
N GLU A 131 10.86 3.01 -18.86
CA GLU A 131 10.69 1.69 -19.48
C GLU A 131 10.09 0.65 -18.53
N SER A 132 10.43 0.72 -17.23
CA SER A 132 10.07 -0.31 -16.24
C SER A 132 10.13 0.23 -14.80
N MET A 133 9.14 -0.14 -14.00
CA MET A 133 9.12 0.07 -12.55
C MET A 133 10.24 -0.70 -11.85
N LEU A 134 10.51 -1.93 -12.28
CA LEU A 134 11.58 -2.72 -11.70
C LEU A 134 12.94 -2.08 -11.97
N SER A 135 13.18 -1.54 -13.17
CA SER A 135 14.42 -0.82 -13.47
C SER A 135 14.57 0.46 -12.64
N LEU A 136 13.50 1.24 -12.46
CA LEU A 136 13.52 2.42 -11.56
C LEU A 136 13.85 2.01 -10.13
N TYR A 137 13.28 0.91 -9.65
CA TYR A 137 13.53 0.38 -8.33
C TYR A 137 14.99 -0.06 -8.13
N GLU A 138 15.53 -0.88 -9.04
CA GLU A 138 16.91 -1.38 -9.00
C GLU A 138 17.94 -0.25 -9.11
N ALA A 139 17.62 0.81 -9.86
CA ALA A 139 18.45 2.00 -9.96
C ALA A 139 18.38 2.92 -8.73
N GLY A 140 17.50 2.65 -7.76
CA GLY A 140 17.24 3.55 -6.64
C GLY A 140 16.61 4.88 -7.06
N ALA A 141 15.88 4.88 -8.18
CA ALA A 141 15.26 6.06 -8.80
C ALA A 141 13.83 6.34 -8.30
N LEU A 142 13.41 5.69 -7.22
CA LEU A 142 12.13 5.92 -6.56
C LEU A 142 12.30 6.78 -5.30
N ASN A 143 11.46 7.80 -5.19
CA ASN A 143 11.24 8.52 -3.94
C ASN A 143 10.12 7.84 -3.16
N TYR A 144 10.32 7.60 -1.87
CA TYR A 144 9.31 6.97 -1.02
C TYR A 144 8.76 7.98 -0.02
N HIS A 145 7.48 7.83 0.33
CA HIS A 145 6.89 8.57 1.43
C HIS A 145 7.72 8.40 2.71
N SER A 146 7.70 9.43 3.56
CA SER A 146 8.46 9.42 4.81
C SER A 146 8.17 8.16 5.65
N ARG A 147 9.25 7.48 6.06
CA ARG A 147 9.25 6.22 6.83
C ARG A 147 8.63 5.01 6.11
N GLU A 148 8.49 5.03 4.78
CA GLU A 148 8.07 3.86 3.98
C GLU A 148 9.19 3.35 3.08
N PRO A 149 9.20 2.07 2.67
CA PRO A 149 8.25 1.01 3.00
C PRO A 149 8.16 0.67 4.49
N ALA A 150 7.00 0.25 4.98
CA ALA A 150 6.76 -0.07 6.38
C ALA A 150 5.73 -1.19 6.57
N VAL A 151 5.71 -1.78 7.77
CA VAL A 151 4.65 -2.67 8.23
C VAL A 151 3.88 -1.98 9.34
N ASN A 152 2.57 -1.80 9.13
CA ASN A 152 1.65 -1.25 10.11
C ASN A 152 0.94 -2.40 10.85
N VAL A 153 0.86 -2.30 12.17
CA VAL A 153 0.22 -3.24 13.10
C VAL A 153 -0.93 -2.50 13.77
N TYR A 154 -2.15 -3.06 13.66
CA TYR A 154 -3.38 -2.50 14.23
C TYR A 154 -4.01 -3.55 15.14
N ASP A 155 -4.08 -3.26 16.44
CA ASP A 155 -4.86 -4.08 17.39
C ASP A 155 -6.31 -3.59 17.45
N ALA A 156 -7.11 -4.18 18.33
CA ALA A 156 -8.50 -3.78 18.52
C ALA A 156 -8.63 -2.27 18.80
N GLY A 157 -9.52 -1.60 18.06
CA GLY A 157 -9.69 -0.14 18.03
C GLY A 157 -8.71 0.60 17.13
N GLY A 158 -7.62 -0.04 16.70
CA GLY A 158 -6.63 0.53 15.80
C GLY A 158 -7.23 0.80 14.42
N GLU A 159 -6.97 2.00 13.91
CA GLU A 159 -7.44 2.49 12.62
C GLU A 159 -6.38 3.39 11.98
N PHE A 160 -6.64 3.82 10.74
CA PHE A 160 -5.87 4.90 10.12
C PHE A 160 -6.84 5.83 9.39
N LEU A 161 -6.94 7.07 9.89
CA LEU A 161 -7.96 8.02 9.47
C LEU A 161 -7.93 8.31 7.96
N PRO A 162 -9.06 8.72 7.36
CA PRO A 162 -9.11 9.06 5.94
C PRO A 162 -8.06 10.10 5.50
N HIS A 163 -7.23 9.70 4.53
CA HIS A 163 -6.13 10.49 3.98
C HIS A 163 -5.83 10.08 2.52
N MET A 164 -4.90 10.82 1.93
CA MET A 164 -4.23 10.54 0.66
C MET A 164 -2.73 10.45 0.93
N ASP A 165 -2.01 9.59 0.22
CA ASP A 165 -0.57 9.39 0.41
C ASP A 165 0.28 10.45 -0.31
N HIS A 166 -0.31 11.14 -1.29
CA HIS A 166 0.37 12.17 -2.10
C HIS A 166 1.60 11.67 -2.87
N GLU A 167 1.61 10.38 -3.20
CA GLU A 167 2.60 9.74 -4.06
C GLU A 167 1.95 9.29 -5.38
N ALA A 168 2.74 8.94 -6.39
CA ALA A 168 2.24 8.46 -7.66
C ALA A 168 1.48 7.13 -7.49
N LEU A 169 2.02 6.21 -6.70
CA LEU A 169 1.45 4.89 -6.48
C LEU A 169 1.64 4.41 -5.03
N THR A 170 0.65 3.71 -4.51
CA THR A 170 0.68 3.02 -3.22
C THR A 170 0.43 1.53 -3.41
N VAL A 171 1.22 0.72 -2.72
CA VAL A 171 1.09 -0.72 -2.59
C VAL A 171 0.76 -1.05 -1.14
N LEU A 172 -0.34 -1.76 -0.90
CA LEU A 172 -0.75 -2.25 0.41
C LEU A 172 -0.99 -3.76 0.33
N ILE A 173 -0.30 -4.53 1.18
CA ILE A 173 -0.42 -5.99 1.25
C ILE A 173 -0.84 -6.38 2.66
N PRO A 174 -2.08 -6.86 2.90
CA PRO A 174 -2.44 -7.45 4.17
C PRO A 174 -1.58 -8.69 4.42
N LEU A 175 -1.02 -8.80 5.62
CA LEU A 175 -0.18 -9.92 6.05
C LEU A 175 -0.94 -10.88 6.99
N THR A 176 -2.17 -10.51 7.34
CA THR A 176 -3.13 -11.28 8.14
C THR A 176 -4.48 -11.27 7.42
N SER A 177 -5.21 -12.40 7.42
CA SER A 177 -6.56 -12.48 6.83
C SER A 177 -7.64 -12.02 7.83
N PRO A 178 -8.79 -11.52 7.35
CA PRO A 178 -10.01 -11.49 8.15
C PRO A 178 -10.42 -12.94 8.50
N ASP A 179 -10.97 -13.14 9.70
CA ASP A 179 -11.42 -14.42 10.27
C ASP A 179 -10.34 -15.38 10.82
N ALA A 180 -10.46 -15.69 12.12
CA ALA A 180 -9.55 -16.55 12.87
C ALA A 180 -9.51 -18.02 12.38
N ALA A 181 -10.53 -18.48 11.65
CA ALA A 181 -10.61 -19.83 11.14
C ALA A 181 -9.73 -20.08 9.90
N ALA A 182 -9.27 -19.01 9.24
CA ALA A 182 -8.36 -19.07 8.10
C ALA A 182 -6.89 -19.09 8.51
N ALA A 183 -6.58 -19.30 9.80
CA ALA A 183 -5.22 -19.52 10.25
C ALA A 183 -4.66 -20.78 9.57
N THR A 184 -3.97 -20.58 8.44
CA THR A 184 -3.14 -21.59 7.80
C THR A 184 -2.11 -22.09 8.81
N GLU A 185 -1.56 -23.28 8.64
CA GLU A 185 -0.48 -23.77 9.51
C GLU A 185 0.65 -22.71 9.62
N GLY A 186 0.88 -22.18 10.83
CA GLY A 186 1.84 -21.11 11.09
C GLY A 186 1.34 -19.67 10.85
N GLY A 187 0.07 -19.47 10.52
CA GLY A 187 -0.54 -18.16 10.31
C GLY A 187 -0.84 -17.42 11.62
N ALA A 188 -0.71 -16.09 11.59
CA ALA A 188 -1.13 -15.23 12.69
C ALA A 188 -2.66 -15.33 12.93
N PRO A 189 -3.14 -15.12 14.17
CA PRO A 189 -4.57 -15.13 14.44
C PRO A 189 -5.28 -14.07 13.59
N GLY A 190 -6.37 -14.45 12.93
CA GLY A 190 -7.17 -13.54 12.12
C GLY A 190 -7.81 -12.41 12.95
N PHE A 191 -8.32 -11.40 12.26
CA PHE A 191 -8.99 -10.25 12.86
C PHE A 191 -10.45 -10.14 12.40
N SER A 192 -11.26 -9.35 13.11
CA SER A 192 -12.62 -8.96 12.68
C SER A 192 -12.75 -7.44 12.59
N GLY A 193 -13.79 -6.96 11.89
CA GLY A 193 -13.87 -5.56 11.50
C GLY A 193 -12.79 -5.25 10.45
N GLY A 194 -12.05 -4.16 10.64
CA GLY A 194 -10.86 -3.88 9.83
C GLY A 194 -11.14 -3.69 8.34
N GLY A 195 -10.06 -3.77 7.56
CA GLY A 195 -10.05 -3.58 6.11
C GLY A 195 -9.52 -2.22 5.69
N THR A 196 -9.53 -1.96 4.39
CA THR A 196 -9.24 -0.64 3.82
C THR A 196 -10.50 -0.11 3.15
N GLY A 197 -10.98 1.04 3.62
CA GLY A 197 -12.04 1.79 2.97
C GLY A 197 -11.45 2.68 1.88
N PHE A 198 -12.13 2.77 0.73
CA PHE A 198 -11.80 3.64 -0.38
C PHE A 198 -13.02 4.49 -0.74
N TRP A 199 -12.80 5.79 -0.94
CA TRP A 199 -13.83 6.74 -1.32
C TRP A 199 -13.58 7.26 -2.73
N SER A 200 -14.63 7.26 -3.54
CA SER A 200 -14.66 7.91 -4.84
C SER A 200 -14.41 9.42 -4.69
N LEU A 201 -14.01 10.09 -5.78
CA LEU A 201 -13.78 11.54 -5.76
C LEU A 201 -15.00 12.34 -5.30
N GLU A 202 -16.22 11.89 -5.62
CA GLU A 202 -17.46 12.55 -5.23
C GLU A 202 -17.73 12.44 -3.72
N GLU A 203 -17.28 11.36 -3.10
CA GLU A 203 -17.57 11.01 -1.71
C GLU A 203 -16.41 11.35 -0.76
N CYS A 204 -15.21 11.61 -1.29
CA CYS A 204 -14.01 11.83 -0.49
C CYS A 204 -14.11 13.06 0.44
N ALA A 205 -14.92 14.07 0.09
CA ALA A 205 -15.09 15.29 0.87
C ALA A 205 -15.67 15.04 2.27
N ASN A 206 -16.56 14.05 2.42
CA ASN A 206 -17.19 13.74 3.71
C ASN A 206 -16.63 12.45 4.34
N ALA A 207 -15.53 11.89 3.81
CA ALA A 207 -14.90 10.69 4.37
C ALA A 207 -14.54 10.88 5.86
N ARG A 208 -14.06 12.07 6.23
CA ARG A 208 -13.72 12.44 7.62
C ARG A 208 -14.92 12.68 8.52
N GLU A 209 -16.12 12.82 7.95
CA GLU A 209 -17.37 12.99 8.69
C GLU A 209 -18.05 11.62 8.98
N GLY A 210 -17.37 10.52 8.67
CA GLY A 210 -17.88 9.17 8.88
C GLY A 210 -18.76 8.63 7.76
N GLN A 211 -18.72 9.25 6.57
CA GLN A 211 -19.36 8.69 5.38
C GLN A 211 -18.80 7.29 5.10
N ALA A 212 -19.67 6.32 4.81
CA ALA A 212 -19.26 4.97 4.43
C ALA A 212 -18.39 5.00 3.16
N PRO A 213 -17.35 4.14 3.07
CA PRO A 213 -16.53 4.06 1.87
C PRO A 213 -17.33 3.51 0.68
N THR A 214 -17.00 3.98 -0.52
CA THR A 214 -17.51 3.43 -1.79
C THR A 214 -17.20 1.94 -1.92
N ALA A 215 -15.98 1.56 -1.53
CA ALA A 215 -15.54 0.18 -1.48
C ALA A 215 -14.82 -0.10 -0.16
N LEU A 216 -15.16 -1.23 0.47
CA LEU A 216 -14.49 -1.71 1.67
C LEU A 216 -13.87 -3.07 1.41
N LEU A 217 -12.55 -3.10 1.27
CA LEU A 217 -11.81 -4.31 0.92
C LEU A 217 -11.21 -4.97 2.16
N ARG A 218 -11.45 -6.28 2.27
CA ARG A 218 -10.90 -7.17 3.29
C ARG A 218 -10.34 -8.42 2.62
N PRO A 219 -9.31 -8.30 1.76
CA PRO A 219 -8.79 -9.46 1.08
C PRO A 219 -7.98 -10.33 2.04
N ASP A 220 -7.72 -11.57 1.62
CA ASP A 220 -6.85 -12.49 2.35
C ASP A 220 -5.39 -12.01 2.41
N ALA A 221 -4.67 -12.51 3.41
CA ALA A 221 -3.24 -12.31 3.56
C ALA A 221 -2.49 -12.64 2.25
N GLY A 222 -1.59 -11.75 1.86
CA GLY A 222 -0.79 -11.87 0.65
C GLY A 222 -1.47 -11.37 -0.62
N THR A 223 -2.65 -10.78 -0.52
CA THR A 223 -3.26 -10.02 -1.62
C THR A 223 -2.68 -8.62 -1.68
N ALA A 224 -2.26 -8.15 -2.85
CA ALA A 224 -1.84 -6.76 -3.03
C ALA A 224 -3.03 -5.88 -3.42
N LEU A 225 -3.13 -4.71 -2.81
CA LEU A 225 -3.95 -3.60 -3.26
C LEU A 225 -3.01 -2.55 -3.84
N ILE A 226 -3.22 -2.15 -5.10
CA ILE A 226 -2.38 -1.18 -5.80
C ILE A 226 -3.27 -0.02 -6.26
N PHE A 227 -2.98 1.20 -5.85
CA PHE A 227 -3.81 2.37 -6.13
C PHE A 227 -2.98 3.65 -6.22
N GLY A 228 -3.53 4.69 -6.83
CA GLY A 228 -2.86 6.00 -6.94
C GLY A 228 -2.85 6.71 -5.60
N GLY A 229 -1.78 7.43 -5.26
CA GLY A 229 -1.66 8.07 -3.95
C GLY A 229 -2.61 9.24 -3.70
N HIS A 230 -3.40 9.64 -4.71
CA HIS A 230 -4.50 10.60 -4.59
C HIS A 230 -5.86 9.93 -4.33
N LEU A 231 -5.91 8.61 -4.18
CA LEU A 231 -7.14 7.92 -3.80
C LEU A 231 -7.36 8.06 -2.30
N MET A 232 -8.48 8.69 -1.92
CA MET A 232 -8.88 8.81 -0.51
C MET A 232 -9.14 7.42 0.07
N HIS A 233 -8.41 7.07 1.12
CA HIS A 233 -8.54 5.77 1.75
C HIS A 233 -8.26 5.82 3.27
N ALA A 234 -8.64 4.76 3.98
CA ALA A 234 -8.52 4.65 5.42
C ALA A 234 -8.37 3.19 5.86
N GLY A 235 -7.61 2.95 6.93
CA GLY A 235 -7.68 1.70 7.67
C GLY A 235 -8.91 1.72 8.57
N ILE A 236 -9.90 0.86 8.31
CA ILE A 236 -11.12 0.77 9.13
C ILE A 236 -10.77 0.17 10.50
N PRO A 237 -11.41 0.61 11.60
CA PRO A 237 -11.17 0.06 12.93
C PRO A 237 -11.22 -1.46 13.01
N VAL A 238 -10.18 -2.06 13.60
CA VAL A 238 -10.16 -3.48 13.95
C VAL A 238 -11.09 -3.69 15.15
N ALA A 239 -12.04 -4.61 15.05
CA ALA A 239 -12.95 -4.90 16.16
C ALA A 239 -12.31 -5.89 17.15
N THR A 240 -11.66 -6.94 16.65
CA THR A 240 -10.92 -7.93 17.45
C THR A 240 -9.72 -8.47 16.68
N GLY A 241 -8.73 -9.01 17.39
CA GLY A 241 -7.50 -9.55 16.80
C GLY A 241 -6.50 -8.46 16.41
N THR A 242 -5.56 -8.81 15.53
CA THR A 242 -4.51 -7.90 15.06
C THR A 242 -4.47 -7.95 13.53
N ARG A 243 -4.64 -6.78 12.90
CA ARG A 243 -4.45 -6.60 11.46
C ARG A 243 -3.03 -6.11 11.21
N VAL A 244 -2.29 -6.80 10.35
CA VAL A 244 -0.94 -6.38 9.95
C VAL A 244 -0.92 -6.15 8.44
N CYS A 245 -0.35 -5.04 7.99
CA CYS A 245 -0.27 -4.70 6.57
C CYS A 245 1.11 -4.12 6.24
N PHE A 246 1.72 -4.60 5.15
CA PHE A 246 2.85 -3.94 4.52
C PHE A 246 2.34 -2.81 3.62
N VAL A 247 3.00 -1.65 3.64
CA VAL A 247 2.64 -0.47 2.85
C VAL A 247 3.90 0.17 2.27
N ALA A 248 3.81 0.58 1.00
CA ALA A 248 4.81 1.38 0.33
C ALA A 248 4.15 2.34 -0.68
N SER A 249 4.34 3.63 -0.47
CA SER A 249 3.92 4.72 -1.33
C SER A 249 5.15 5.42 -1.90
N PHE A 250 5.17 5.63 -3.21
CA PHE A 250 6.34 6.14 -3.93
C PHE A 250 6.00 6.83 -5.25
N SER A 251 6.93 7.67 -5.68
CA SER A 251 6.96 8.38 -6.96
C SER A 251 8.34 8.24 -7.60
N ALA A 252 8.49 8.65 -8.86
CA ALA A 252 9.83 8.82 -9.44
C ALA A 252 10.60 9.96 -8.72
N LEU A 253 11.93 9.90 -8.67
CA LEU A 253 12.74 10.97 -8.05
C LEU A 253 12.58 12.34 -8.73
N ASP A 254 12.28 12.36 -10.02
CA ASP A 254 12.05 13.54 -10.85
C ASP A 254 10.57 13.91 -10.95
N TYR A 255 9.71 13.31 -10.12
CA TYR A 255 8.29 13.59 -10.09
C TYR A 255 8.04 15.03 -9.62
N ASP A 256 7.62 15.90 -10.54
CA ASP A 256 7.24 17.27 -10.26
C ASP A 256 5.83 17.33 -9.66
N PHE A 257 5.77 17.33 -8.34
CA PHE A 257 4.52 17.46 -7.57
C PHE A 257 3.86 18.84 -7.76
N ASP A 258 4.66 19.90 -7.92
CA ASP A 258 4.19 21.28 -8.00
C ASP A 258 3.50 21.58 -9.34
N PHE A 259 3.85 20.86 -10.40
CA PHE A 259 3.24 21.04 -11.71
C PHE A 259 1.77 20.57 -11.78
N TRP A 260 1.37 19.59 -10.97
CA TRP A 260 0.03 18.97 -11.08
C TRP A 260 -0.93 19.31 -9.93
N GLY A 261 -0.42 19.59 -8.73
CA GLY A 261 -1.26 19.79 -7.55
C GLY A 261 -2.14 18.57 -7.22
N PRO A 262 -3.03 18.66 -6.22
CA PRO A 262 -3.84 17.52 -5.73
C PRO A 262 -5.00 17.14 -6.66
N ARG A 263 -4.96 17.52 -7.94
CA ARG A 263 -6.08 17.31 -8.87
C ARG A 263 -5.71 16.31 -9.96
N PRO A 264 -6.65 15.44 -10.34
CA PRO A 264 -6.48 14.60 -11.52
C PRO A 264 -6.16 15.44 -12.75
N ARG A 265 -5.27 14.96 -13.64
CA ARG A 265 -4.99 15.68 -14.89
C ARG A 265 -6.30 15.80 -15.67
N PRO A 266 -6.64 16.99 -16.21
CA PRO A 266 -7.82 17.12 -17.06
C PRO A 266 -7.80 16.12 -18.22
N ALA A 267 -8.91 15.41 -18.44
CA ALA A 267 -9.03 14.36 -19.45
C ALA A 267 -8.58 14.77 -20.87
N HIS A 268 -8.65 16.07 -21.19
CA HIS A 268 -8.23 16.60 -22.49
C HIS A 268 -6.71 16.60 -22.71
N LEU A 269 -5.89 16.52 -21.65
CA LEU A 269 -4.44 16.48 -21.76
C LEU A 269 -3.90 15.11 -22.22
N TYR A 270 -4.71 14.05 -22.14
CA TYR A 270 -4.34 12.73 -22.65
C TYR A 270 -4.56 12.56 -24.16
N LYS A 271 -5.13 13.56 -24.85
CA LYS A 271 -5.55 13.45 -26.27
C LYS A 271 -4.40 13.50 -27.29
N HIS A 272 -3.14 13.31 -26.88
CA HIS A 272 -1.99 13.42 -27.77
C HIS A 272 -1.13 12.15 -27.91
N ALA A 273 -1.53 11.02 -27.33
CA ALA A 273 -0.89 9.73 -27.58
C ALA A 273 -1.79 8.87 -28.49
N GLY A 274 -1.71 9.13 -29.80
CA GLY A 274 -2.28 8.28 -30.86
C GLY A 274 -1.16 7.68 -31.69
#